data_AF-A0A2E8S874-F1
#
_entry.id   AF-A0A2E8S874-F1
#
_cell.length_a   1.000
_cell.length_b   1.000
_cell.length_c   1.000
_cell.angle_alpha   90.00
_cell.angle_beta   90.00
_cell.angle_gamma   90.00
#
_symmetry.space_group_name_H-M   'P 1'
#
loop_
_entity.id
_entity.type
_entity.pdbx_description
1 polymer ?
#
loop_
_entity_poly.entity_id
_entity_poly.type
_entity_poly.pdbx_seq_one_letter_code
_entity_poly.pdbx_strand_id
1 'polypeptide(L)' 'MGLDVAQMALLAGADDIGSTMMEENVVSASGTDKTQSTEYELQKAIIRAGFKPRKRNSRYELLKTTIVADSKLPCKIPLQ' A
#
# COMPACT_ATOMS: atom_id res chain seq x y z
N MET A 1 -5.11 -8.66 8.12
CA MET A 1 -3.66 -8.39 8.26
C MET A 1 -3.44 -6.91 7.96
N GLY A 2 -2.61 -6.21 8.75
CA GLY A 2 -2.47 -4.75 8.68
C GLY A 2 -1.33 -4.26 7.77
N LEU A 3 -1.32 -2.95 7.51
CA LEU A 3 -0.34 -2.27 6.65
C LEU A 3 1.11 -2.44 7.14
N ASP A 4 1.32 -2.50 8.45
CA ASP A 4 2.66 -2.68 9.05
C ASP A 4 3.29 -4.03 8.67
N VAL A 5 2.50 -5.11 8.66
CA VAL A 5 2.97 -6.43 8.25
C VAL A 5 3.29 -6.45 6.76
N ALA A 6 2.47 -5.77 5.95
CA ALA A 6 2.71 -5.66 4.52
C ALA A 6 4.00 -4.85 4.22
N GLN A 7 4.28 -3.80 4.99
CA GLN A 7 5.54 -3.06 4.86
C GLN A 7 6.76 -3.94 5.15
N MET A 8 6.68 -4.79 6.18
CA MET A 8 7.74 -5.75 6.47
C MET A 8 7.89 -6.81 5.37
N ALA A 9 6.79 -7.26 4.78
CA ALA A 9 6.81 -8.22 3.67
C ALA A 9 7.54 -7.66 2.44
N LEU A 10 7.41 -6.36 2.15
CA LEU A 10 8.16 -5.71 1.07
C LEU A 10 9.68 -5.83 1.26
N LEU A 11 10.15 -5.69 2.50
CA LEU A 11 11.57 -5.88 2.83
C LEU A 11 12.02 -7.35 2.78
N ALA A 12 11.06 -8.29 2.83
CA ALA A 12 11.31 -9.73 2.75
C ALA A 12 11.17 -10.29 1.32
N GLY A 13 11.05 -9.43 0.30
CA GLY A 13 11.01 -9.84 -1.10
C GLY A 13 9.62 -9.82 -1.75
N ALA A 14 8.58 -9.37 -1.04
CA ALA A 14 7.30 -9.06 -1.69
C ALA A 14 7.46 -7.81 -2.58
N ASP A 15 6.88 -7.85 -3.77
CA ASP A 15 6.89 -6.77 -4.76
C ASP A 15 5.52 -6.10 -4.92
N ASP A 16 4.50 -6.64 -4.27
CA ASP A 16 3.12 -6.27 -4.45
C ASP A 16 2.37 -6.18 -3.11
N ILE A 17 1.52 -5.15 -2.99
CA ILE A 17 0.68 -4.90 -1.83
C ILE A 17 -0.74 -4.62 -2.31
N GLY A 18 -1.66 -5.53 -1.97
CA GLY A 18 -3.07 -5.44 -2.33
C GLY A 18 -3.94 -5.28 -1.10
N SER A 19 -4.63 -4.14 -0.98
CA SER A 19 -5.75 -3.95 -0.04
C SER A 19 -6.67 -2.76 -0.36
N THR A 20 -6.57 -2.15 -1.56
CA THR A 20 -7.59 -1.20 -2.03
C THR A 20 -8.85 -1.98 -2.39
N MET A 21 -9.64 -2.35 -1.39
CA MET A 21 -11.04 -2.66 -1.63
C MET A 21 -11.70 -1.33 -2.01
N MET A 22 -12.08 -1.21 -3.27
CA MET A 22 -12.73 -0.02 -3.82
C MET A 22 -14.20 0.10 -3.36
N GLU A 23 -14.65 -0.78 -2.45
CA GLU A 23 -16.06 -1.01 -2.20
C GLU A 23 -16.34 -1.28 -0.71
N GLU A 24 -17.09 -0.35 -0.12
CA GLU A 24 -17.58 -0.33 1.26
C GLU A 24 -18.47 -1.54 1.61
N ASN A 25 -18.99 -2.26 0.60
CA ASN A 25 -20.04 -3.27 0.76
C ASN A 25 -19.60 -4.60 1.39
N VAL A 26 -18.29 -4.91 1.43
CA VAL A 26 -17.79 -6.22 1.93
C VAL A 26 -17.23 -6.15 3.36
N VAL A 27 -17.00 -4.94 3.87
CA VAL A 27 -16.39 -4.73 5.20
C VAL A 27 -17.45 -4.70 6.31
N SER A 28 -18.65 -4.20 6.01
CA SER A 28 -19.77 -4.20 6.95
C SER A 28 -20.22 -5.62 7.37
N ALA A 29 -20.05 -6.61 6.49
CA ALA A 29 -20.38 -8.01 6.79
C ALA A 29 -19.36 -8.71 7.72
N SER A 30 -18.18 -8.13 7.93
CA SER A 30 -17.06 -8.77 8.65
C SER A 30 -16.67 -8.07 9.95
N GLY A 31 -17.45 -7.07 10.39
CA GLY A 31 -17.38 -6.49 11.75
C GLY A 31 -16.04 -5.85 12.13
N THR A 32 -15.27 -5.37 11.14
CA THR A 32 -13.95 -4.76 11.37
C THR A 32 -13.91 -3.33 10.84
N ASP A 33 -13.62 -2.37 11.72
CA ASP A 33 -13.70 -0.92 11.43
C ASP A 33 -12.53 -0.38 10.58
N LYS A 34 -11.48 -1.18 10.31
CA LYS A 34 -10.24 -0.73 9.67
C LYS A 34 -9.70 -1.72 8.64
N THR A 35 -10.51 -2.01 7.63
CA THR A 35 -10.16 -3.00 6.59
C THR A 35 -9.98 -2.39 5.21
N GLN A 36 -9.77 -1.07 5.14
CA GLN A 36 -9.53 -0.34 3.90
C GLN A 36 -8.21 0.42 4.04
N SER A 37 -7.23 0.12 3.19
CA SER A 37 -6.07 0.99 3.01
C SER A 37 -6.34 1.85 1.78
N THR A 38 -6.40 3.15 2.00
CA THR A 38 -6.48 4.12 0.90
C THR A 38 -5.25 4.02 0.00
N GLU A 39 -5.36 4.50 -1.23
CA GLU A 39 -4.20 4.60 -2.12
C GLU A 39 -3.06 5.38 -1.46
N TYR A 40 -3.38 6.43 -0.70
CA TYR A 40 -2.41 7.20 0.07
C TYR A 40 -1.64 6.33 1.07
N GLU A 41 -2.33 5.49 1.84
CA GLU A 41 -1.70 4.62 2.84
C GLU A 41 -0.80 3.56 2.20
N LEU A 42 -1.25 2.95 1.09
CA LEU A 42 -0.43 2.00 0.33
C LEU A 42 0.83 2.66 -0.21
N GLN A 43 0.71 3.81 -0.87
CA GLN A 43 1.87 4.54 -1.39
C GLN A 43 2.82 4.95 -0.25
N LYS A 44 2.28 5.42 0.87
CA LYS A 44 3.08 5.80 2.04
C LYS A 44 3.85 4.61 2.60
N ALA A 45 3.24 3.42 2.69
CA ALA A 45 3.93 2.22 3.16
C ALA A 45 5.06 1.80 2.21
N ILE A 46 4.80 1.80 0.90
CA ILE A 46 5.80 1.46 -0.13
C ILE A 46 6.99 2.44 -0.08
N ILE A 47 6.71 3.74 -0.04
CA ILE A 47 7.75 4.79 0.03
C ILE A 47 8.55 4.67 1.33
N ARG A 48 7.88 4.43 2.47
CA ARG A 48 8.56 4.22 3.77
C ARG A 48 9.48 3.00 3.77
N ALA A 49 9.16 1.98 2.98
CA ALA A 49 9.99 0.80 2.82
C ALA A 49 11.17 0.99 1.85
N GLY A 50 11.30 2.15 1.20
CA GLY A 50 12.41 2.41 0.25
C GLY A 50 12.06 2.21 -1.22
N PHE A 51 10.80 1.90 -1.53
CA PHE A 51 10.38 1.54 -2.88
C PHE A 51 9.60 2.66 -3.58
N LYS A 52 9.40 2.50 -4.89
CA LYS A 52 8.59 3.41 -5.72
C LYS A 52 7.22 2.78 -6.00
N PRO A 53 6.11 3.37 -5.55
CA PRO A 53 4.79 2.77 -5.76
C PRO A 53 4.36 2.85 -7.22
N ARG A 54 3.77 1.77 -7.70
CA ARG A 54 3.19 1.64 -9.04
C ARG A 54 1.84 0.94 -8.95
N LYS A 55 0.81 1.56 -9.52
CA LYS A 55 -0.50 0.95 -9.74
C LYS A 55 -0.39 -0.14 -10.79
N ARG A 56 -1.16 -1.20 -10.59
CA ARG A 56 -1.36 -2.28 -11.56
C ARG A 56 -2.84 -2.63 -11.65
N ASN A 57 -3.23 -3.28 -12.74
CA ASN A 57 -4.52 -3.94 -12.82
C ASN A 57 -4.42 -5.42 -12.38
N SER A 58 -5.54 -6.14 -12.39
CA SER A 58 -5.60 -7.57 -12.03
C SER A 58 -4.80 -8.49 -12.98
N ARG A 59 -4.41 -7.99 -14.16
CA ARG A 59 -3.52 -8.68 -15.11
C ARG A 59 -2.05 -8.35 -14.87
N TYR A 60 -1.73 -7.64 -13.78
CA TYR A 60 -0.39 -7.17 -13.42
C TYR A 60 0.21 -6.19 -14.44
N GLU A 61 -0.62 -5.57 -15.28
CA GLU A 61 -0.18 -4.53 -16.20
C GLU A 61 -0.01 -3.22 -15.42
N LEU A 62 1.15 -2.58 -15.60
CA LEU A 62 1.49 -1.36 -14.90
C LEU A 62 0.70 -0.17 -15.45
N LEU A 63 -0.01 0.52 -14.57
CA LEU A 63 -0.79 1.71 -14.91
C LEU A 63 0.01 3.00 -14.62
N LYS A 64 -0.46 4.10 -15.20
CA LYS A 64 0.03 5.44 -14.83
C LYS A 64 -0.29 5.69 -13.37
N THR A 65 0.73 5.99 -12.58
CA THR A 65 0.61 6.15 -11.13
C THR A 65 0.89 7.59 -10.76
N THR A 66 -0.08 8.26 -10.15
CA THR A 66 0.10 9.58 -9.56
C THR A 66 0.53 9.37 -8.11
N ILE A 67 1.65 9.95 -7.70
CA ILE A 67 2.10 9.89 -6.31
C ILE A 67 1.27 10.88 -5.49
N VAL A 68 0.45 10.39 -4.57
CA VAL A 68 -0.42 11.17 -3.68
C VAL A 68 0.11 11.23 -2.25
N ALA A 69 1.05 10.34 -1.88
CA ALA A 69 1.63 10.33 -0.55
C ALA A 69 2.68 11.45 -0.37
N ASP A 70 2.54 12.23 0.70
CA ASP A 70 3.50 13.27 1.07
C ASP A 70 4.88 12.70 1.40
N SER A 71 5.92 13.36 0.91
CA SER A 71 7.32 12.97 1.14
C SER A 71 7.84 13.32 2.54
N LYS A 72 7.01 13.92 3.40
CA LYS A 72 7.41 14.38 4.74
C LYS A 72 7.40 13.19 5.71
N LEU A 73 8.49 12.43 5.68
CA LEU A 73 8.69 11.27 6.54
C LEU A 73 9.46 11.65 7.82
N PRO A 74 9.09 11.08 8.98
CA PRO A 74 9.76 11.36 10.25
C PRO A 74 11.17 10.77 10.34
N CYS A 75 11.51 9.82 9.46
CA CYS A 75 12.80 9.14 9.41
C CYS A 75 13.29 9.05 7.97
N LYS A 76 14.61 8.92 7.79
CA LYS A 76 15.23 8.69 6.48
C LYS A 76 14.69 7.39 5.89
N ILE A 77 14.40 7.43 4.60
CA ILE A 77 13.99 6.26 3.84
C ILE A 77 15.17 5.28 3.79
N PRO A 78 14.96 3.98 4.11
CA PRO A 78 15.99 2.98 3.93
C PRO A 78 16.39 2.90 2.45
N LEU A 79 17.69 2.98 2.18
CA LEU A 79 18.22 2.77 0.84
C LEU A 79 18.19 1.26 0.57
N GLN A 80 17.54 0.87 -0.52
CA GLN A 80 17.61 -0.48 -1.08
C GLN A 80 18.81 -0.62 -2.01
#